data_AF-A0A401TED5-F1
#
_entry.id   AF-A0A401TED5-F1
#
_cell.length_a   1.000
_cell.length_b   1.000
_cell.length_c   1.000
_cell.angle_alpha   90.00
_cell.angle_beta   90.00
_cell.angle_gamma   90.00
#
_symmetry.space_group_name_H-M   'P 1'
#
loop_
_entity.id
_entity.type
_entity.pdbx_description
1 polymer ?
#
loop_
_entity_poly.entity_id
_entity_poly.type
_entity_poly.pdbx_seq_one_letter_code
_entity_poly.pdbx_strand_id
1 'polypeptide(L)'
;MSVHTDVILFLLHQLQAPCIVFIDEIDAISPKREVASKDMERRIVAQLLTCMDDLNNLASTTQVLVIGATNRPDSLDPALRRAGRFDREICLGIPSEGAREQ
;
A
#
# COMPACT_ATOMS: atom_id res chain seq x y z
N MET A 1 -19.98 -15.08 -1.43
CA MET A 1 -19.45 -14.32 -2.58
C MET A 1 -18.66 -13.09 -2.12
N SER A 2 -17.51 -13.29 -1.48
CA SER A 2 -16.56 -12.21 -1.19
C SER A 2 -15.17 -12.84 -0.97
N VAL A 3 -14.63 -13.46 -2.02
CA VAL A 3 -13.40 -14.28 -1.96
C VAL A 3 -12.54 -14.13 -3.22
N HIS A 4 -12.48 -12.95 -3.83
CA HIS A 4 -11.70 -12.82 -5.09
C HIS A 4 -10.68 -11.69 -5.19
N THR A 5 -10.42 -10.95 -4.12
CA THR A 5 -9.29 -9.99 -4.08
C THR A 5 -8.42 -10.13 -2.84
N ASP A 6 -8.84 -10.90 -1.82
CA ASP A 6 -8.06 -11.16 -0.61
C ASP A 6 -6.85 -12.10 -0.86
N VAL A 7 -6.72 -12.61 -2.09
CA VAL A 7 -5.82 -13.72 -2.47
C VAL A 7 -4.38 -13.26 -2.69
N ILE A 8 -4.13 -12.11 -3.32
CA ILE A 8 -2.78 -11.79 -3.84
C ILE A 8 -1.79 -11.47 -2.71
N LEU A 9 -2.15 -10.59 -1.77
CA LEU A 9 -1.23 -10.22 -0.69
C LEU A 9 -1.05 -11.35 0.34
N PHE A 10 -2.12 -12.10 0.61
CA PHE A 10 -2.10 -13.20 1.58
C PHE A 10 -1.30 -14.42 1.06
N LEU A 11 -1.47 -14.84 -0.21
CA LEU A 11 -0.70 -15.97 -0.76
C LEU A 11 0.79 -15.66 -0.95
N LEU A 12 1.15 -14.45 -1.37
CA LEU A 12 2.55 -14.06 -1.51
C LEU A 12 3.30 -14.08 -0.17
N HIS A 13 2.61 -13.72 0.92
CA HIS A 13 3.19 -13.68 2.26
C HIS A 13 3.45 -15.04 2.89
N GLN A 14 2.46 -15.94 2.83
CA GLN A 14 2.53 -17.22 3.53
C GLN A 14 3.48 -18.22 2.85
N LEU A 15 3.79 -18.03 1.56
CA LEU A 15 4.57 -18.99 0.78
C LEU A 15 6.03 -18.57 0.53
N GLN A 16 6.38 -17.29 0.67
CA GLN A 16 7.67 -16.77 0.17
C GLN A 16 8.35 -15.69 1.04
N ALA A 17 7.98 -15.53 2.32
CA ALA A 17 8.73 -14.65 3.21
C ALA A 17 10.20 -15.14 3.34
N PRO A 18 11.21 -14.24 3.28
CA PRO A 18 11.09 -12.78 3.23
C PRO A 18 10.81 -12.24 1.81
N CYS A 19 9.88 -11.29 1.66
CA CYS A 19 9.58 -10.68 0.36
C CYS A 19 9.33 -9.17 0.43
N ILE A 20 9.35 -8.50 -0.72
CA ILE A 20 9.03 -7.09 -0.87
C ILE A 20 7.84 -6.98 -1.82
N VAL A 21 6.81 -6.27 -1.40
CA VAL A 21 5.64 -5.94 -2.23
C VAL A 21 5.74 -4.48 -2.64
N PHE A 22 5.91 -4.23 -3.93
CA PHE A 22 5.94 -2.88 -4.49
C PHE A 22 4.63 -2.58 -5.21
N ILE A 23 3.98 -1.47 -4.84
CA ILE A 23 2.74 -0.98 -5.43
C ILE A 23 3.03 0.39 -6.03
N ASP A 24 3.14 0.45 -7.35
CA ASP A 24 3.21 1.73 -8.06
C ASP A 24 1.81 2.33 -8.24
N GLU A 25 1.75 3.65 -8.37
CA GLU A 25 0.51 4.42 -8.52
C GLU A 25 -0.58 4.01 -7.51
N ILE A 26 -0.21 3.90 -6.24
CA ILE A 26 -1.14 3.40 -5.20
C ILE A 26 -2.39 4.28 -5.07
N ASP A 27 -2.34 5.55 -5.49
CA ASP A 27 -3.48 6.47 -5.55
C ASP A 27 -4.57 6.05 -6.55
N ALA A 28 -4.26 5.20 -7.54
CA ALA A 28 -5.24 4.64 -8.46
C ALA A 28 -6.20 3.67 -7.76
N ILE A 29 -5.72 2.94 -6.74
CA ILE A 29 -6.51 1.92 -6.02
C ILE A 29 -6.94 2.37 -4.62
N SER A 30 -6.43 3.50 -4.15
CA SER A 30 -6.71 4.01 -2.80
C SER A 30 -7.09 5.50 -2.72
N PRO A 31 -8.04 5.97 -3.54
CA PRO A 31 -8.52 7.35 -3.45
C PRO A 31 -9.23 7.60 -2.12
N LYS A 32 -9.23 8.85 -1.66
CA LYS A 32 -10.07 9.31 -0.55
C LYS A 32 -11.51 8.83 -0.72
N ARG A 33 -12.11 8.30 0.35
CA ARG A 33 -13.49 7.75 0.35
C ARG A 33 -14.56 8.74 -0.11
N GLU A 34 -14.33 10.03 0.11
CA GLU A 34 -15.19 11.13 -0.33
C GLU A 34 -15.17 11.33 -1.86
N VAL A 35 -14.03 11.04 -2.50
CA VAL A 35 -13.82 11.16 -3.95
C VAL A 35 -14.10 9.83 -4.66
N ALA A 36 -14.02 8.70 -3.95
CA ALA A 36 -14.36 7.38 -4.45
C ALA A 36 -15.83 7.34 -4.89
N SER A 37 -16.05 7.43 -6.20
CA SER A 37 -17.38 7.53 -6.81
C SER A 37 -18.09 6.17 -6.89
N LYS A 38 -17.34 5.08 -6.73
CA LYS A 38 -17.83 3.70 -6.90
C LYS A 38 -17.68 2.92 -5.59
N ASP A 39 -18.74 2.21 -5.21
CA ASP A 39 -18.69 1.29 -4.05
C ASP A 39 -17.59 0.23 -4.18
N MET A 40 -17.23 -0.13 -5.42
CA MET A 40 -16.13 -1.03 -5.71
C MET A 40 -14.77 -0.46 -5.24
N GLU A 41 -14.49 0.82 -5.50
CA GLU A 41 -13.23 1.47 -5.10
C GLU A 41 -13.11 1.50 -3.57
N ARG A 42 -14.19 1.87 -2.88
CA ARG A 42 -14.25 1.85 -1.41
C ARG A 42 -13.97 0.46 -0.83
N ARG A 43 -14.47 -0.58 -1.49
CA ARG A 43 -14.23 -1.97 -1.07
C ARG A 43 -12.77 -2.37 -1.25
N ILE A 44 -12.14 -1.98 -2.35
CA ILE A 44 -10.72 -2.24 -2.60
C ILE A 44 -9.86 -1.57 -1.52
N VAL A 45 -10.13 -0.31 -1.19
CA VAL A 45 -9.41 0.40 -0.10
C VAL A 45 -9.59 -0.33 1.23
N ALA A 46 -10.83 -0.72 1.57
CA ALA A 46 -11.11 -1.45 2.80
C ALA A 46 -10.37 -2.79 2.86
N GLN A 47 -10.33 -3.54 1.75
CA GLN A 47 -9.59 -4.80 1.67
C GLN A 47 -8.08 -4.58 1.85
N LEU A 48 -7.51 -3.57 1.20
CA LEU A 48 -6.09 -3.24 1.34
C LEU A 48 -5.75 -2.92 2.81
N LEU A 49 -6.59 -2.14 3.49
CA LEU A 49 -6.43 -1.83 4.91
C LEU A 49 -6.46 -3.07 5.80
N THR A 50 -7.45 -3.94 5.61
CA THR A 50 -7.55 -5.20 6.35
C THR A 50 -6.32 -6.07 6.13
N CYS A 51 -5.87 -6.21 4.87
CA CYS A 51 -4.68 -6.99 4.57
C CYS A 51 -3.45 -6.41 5.29
N MET A 52 -3.21 -5.10 5.26
CA MET A 52 -2.08 -4.48 5.97
C MET A 52 -2.15 -4.70 7.49
N ASP A 53 -3.34 -4.61 8.09
CA ASP A 53 -3.51 -4.88 9.53
C ASP A 53 -3.19 -6.34 9.86
N ASP A 54 -3.65 -7.28 9.03
CA ASP A 54 -3.35 -8.70 9.19
C ASP A 54 -1.85 -8.99 9.08
N LEU A 55 -1.13 -8.31 8.18
CA LEU A 55 0.32 -8.46 8.04
C LEU A 55 1.08 -8.09 9.32
N ASN A 56 0.65 -7.06 10.04
CA ASN A 56 1.29 -6.65 11.29
C ASN A 56 0.97 -7.58 12.45
N ASN A 57 -0.18 -8.26 12.41
CA ASN A 57 -0.61 -9.17 13.46
C ASN A 57 0.01 -10.57 13.32
N LEU A 58 0.65 -10.87 12.18
CA LEU A 58 1.36 -12.13 11.98
C LEU A 58 2.61 -12.23 12.87
N ALA A 59 2.91 -13.44 13.31
CA ALA A 59 4.06 -13.74 14.16
C ALA A 59 5.38 -13.23 13.54
N SER A 60 6.34 -12.87 14.41
CA SER A 60 7.62 -12.20 14.13
C SER A 60 8.53 -12.86 13.07
N THR A 61 8.18 -14.04 12.59
CA THR A 61 8.89 -14.78 11.55
C THR A 61 8.52 -14.35 10.13
N THR A 62 7.42 -13.61 9.95
CA THR A 62 6.97 -13.17 8.61
C THR A 62 7.53 -11.78 8.33
N GLN A 63 8.56 -11.72 7.48
CA GLN A 63 9.25 -10.47 7.12
C GLN A 63 8.82 -10.04 5.73
N VAL A 64 7.88 -9.10 5.64
CA VAL A 64 7.54 -8.49 4.36
C VAL A 64 7.48 -6.99 4.47
N LEU A 65 8.12 -6.36 3.49
CA LEU A 65 8.15 -4.92 3.34
C LEU A 65 7.18 -4.52 2.23
N VAL A 66 6.22 -3.66 2.54
CA VAL A 66 5.33 -3.07 1.55
C VAL A 66 5.81 -1.66 1.23
N ILE A 67 6.02 -1.38 -0.05
CA ILE A 67 6.42 -0.08 -0.56
C ILE A 67 5.35 0.40 -1.53
N GLY A 68 4.78 1.58 -1.27
CA GLY A 68 3.86 2.26 -2.16
C GLY A 68 4.53 3.48 -2.81
N ALA A 69 4.32 3.68 -4.11
CA ALA A 69 4.73 4.88 -4.83
C ALA A 69 3.50 5.66 -5.32
N THR A 70 3.53 6.98 -5.17
CA THR A 70 2.47 7.88 -5.64
C THR A 70 3.02 9.25 -5.99
N ASN A 71 2.42 9.88 -7.00
CA ASN A 71 2.66 11.29 -7.33
C ASN A 71 1.68 12.23 -6.61
N ARG A 72 0.68 11.69 -5.92
CA ARG A 72 -0.42 12.42 -5.30
C ARG A 72 -0.66 11.92 -3.86
N PRO A 73 0.27 12.16 -2.93
CA PRO A 73 0.13 11.70 -1.54
C PRO A 73 -1.13 12.27 -0.83
N ASP A 74 -1.61 13.43 -1.28
CA ASP A 74 -2.80 14.08 -0.74
C ASP A 74 -4.12 13.46 -1.22
N SER A 75 -4.12 12.64 -2.28
CA SER A 75 -5.33 11.95 -2.74
C SER A 75 -5.54 10.57 -2.09
N LEU A 76 -4.56 10.08 -1.32
CA LEU A 76 -4.64 8.80 -0.62
C LEU A 76 -5.63 8.84 0.56
N ASP A 77 -6.25 7.70 0.85
CA ASP A 77 -7.02 7.51 2.08
C ASP A 77 -6.11 7.72 3.31
N PRO A 78 -6.41 8.68 4.22
CA PRO A 78 -5.61 8.94 5.40
C PRO A 78 -5.44 7.73 6.33
N ALA A 79 -6.34 6.74 6.26
CA ALA A 79 -6.22 5.52 7.03
C ALA A 79 -5.00 4.69 6.62
N LEU A 80 -4.55 4.75 5.36
CA LEU A 80 -3.37 4.02 4.88
C LEU A 80 -2.06 4.56 5.46
N ARG A 81 -2.04 5.84 5.85
CA ARG A 81 -0.86 6.56 6.38
C ARG A 81 -0.74 6.49 7.91
N ARG A 82 -1.55 5.65 8.56
CA ARG A 82 -1.53 5.49 10.03
C ARG A 82 -0.44 4.51 10.46
N ALA A 83 0.00 4.64 11.70
CA ALA A 83 0.97 3.75 12.32
C ALA A 83 0.59 2.26 12.13
N GLY A 84 1.58 1.46 11.73
CA GLY A 84 1.40 0.05 11.35
C GLY A 84 1.18 -0.16 9.85
N ARG A 85 0.81 0.84 9.05
CA ARG A 85 0.59 0.64 7.60
C ARG A 85 1.72 1.30 6.81
N PHE A 86 1.42 2.32 5.99
CA PHE A 86 2.45 3.20 5.45
C PHE A 86 2.82 4.25 6.49
N ASP A 87 3.57 3.84 7.51
CA ASP A 87 3.99 4.69 8.62
C ASP A 87 5.28 5.48 8.34
N ARG A 88 5.97 5.15 7.24
CA ARG A 88 7.14 5.86 6.73
C ARG A 88 6.87 6.43 5.34
N GLU A 89 7.24 7.69 5.17
CA GLU A 89 7.12 8.40 3.90
C GLU A 89 8.48 8.96 3.49
N ILE A 90 8.80 8.83 2.20
CA ILE A 90 10.02 9.36 1.61
C ILE A 90 9.59 10.28 0.47
N CYS A 91 9.83 11.57 0.61
CA CYS A 91 9.52 12.55 -0.44
C CYS A 91 10.65 12.57 -1.47
N LEU A 92 10.36 12.11 -2.69
CA LEU A 92 11.26 12.23 -3.82
C LEU A 92 11.04 13.58 -4.49
N GLY A 93 11.99 14.51 -4.27
CA GLY A 93 11.99 15.83 -4.90
C GLY A 93 12.61 15.82 -6.30
N ILE A 94 12.59 16.99 -6.94
CA ILE A 94 13.27 17.19 -8.21
C ILE A 94 14.79 17.03 -8.00
N PRO A 95 15.49 16.25 -8.84
CA PRO A 95 16.93 16.05 -8.68
C PRO A 95 17.70 17.37 -8.83
N SER A 96 18.75 17.54 -8.03
CA SER A 96 19.70 18.64 -8.15
C SER A 96 20.56 18.51 -9.40
N GLU A 97 21.26 19.57 -9.81
CA GLU A 97 22.12 19.57 -11.01
C GLU A 97 23.15 18.43 -10.99
N GLY A 98 23.90 18.28 -9.90
CA GLY A 98 24.86 17.17 -9.76
C GLY A 98 24.24 15.78 -9.67
N ALA A 99 22.95 15.65 -9.32
CA ALA A 99 22.24 14.38 -9.37
C ALA A 99 21.70 14.07 -10.77
N ARG A 100 21.56 15.07 -11.65
CA ARG A 100 21.13 14.90 -13.05
C ARG A 100 22.27 14.44 -13.97
N GLU A 101 23.52 14.60 -13.53
CA GLU A 101 24.72 14.22 -14.28
C GLU A 101 25.21 12.78 -13.99
N GLN A 102 24.51 12.04 -13.12
CA GLN A 102 24.83 10.66 -12.73
C GLN A 102 24.08 9.63 -13.57
#